data_AF-A0A836VL08-F1
#
_entry.id   AF-A0A836VL08-F1
#
_cell.length_a   1.000
_cell.length_b   1.000
_cell.length_c   1.000
_cell.angle_alpha   90.00
_cell.angle_beta   90.00
_cell.angle_gamma   90.00
#
_symmetry.space_group_name_H-M   'P 1'
#
loop_
_entity.id
_entity.type
_entity.pdbx_description
1 polymer ?
#
loop_
_entity_poly.entity_id
_entity_poly.type
_entity_poly.pdbx_seq_one_letter_code
_entity_poly.pdbx_strand_id
1 'polypeptide(L)'
;AGGLWFEINSDGSADFIAKSPVNGVTRFEAGAFASWAKARLPHEFEWEAAARAGLLDKAGEVWEWCANTFHPYPGFGAYPYREYSVPWFDHRHFVLRGGCTHSEVEIKRPAFRNYYLADAGYLFAGIRLAK
;
A
#
# COMPACT_ATOMS: atom_id res chain seq x y z
N ALA A 1 27.30 -14.29 11.76
CA ALA A 1 27.17 -14.73 10.36
C ALA A 1 26.09 -13.85 9.72
N GLY A 2 26.48 -12.88 8.89
CA GLY A 2 25.53 -12.03 8.17
C GLY A 2 24.97 -12.83 6.99
N GLY A 3 23.70 -13.21 7.05
CA GLY A 3 23.05 -13.87 5.92
C GLY A 3 23.06 -12.97 4.69
N LEU A 4 23.35 -13.54 3.53
CA LEU A 4 23.18 -12.87 2.25
C LEU A 4 21.68 -12.73 1.98
N TRP A 5 21.19 -11.50 1.87
CA TRP A 5 19.80 -11.21 1.47
C TRP A 5 19.77 -10.90 -0.02
N PHE A 6 18.83 -11.52 -0.73
CA PHE A 6 18.54 -11.29 -2.14
C PHE A 6 17.03 -11.18 -2.32
N GLU A 7 16.60 -10.53 -3.40
CA GLU A 7 15.19 -10.46 -3.80
C GLU A 7 14.92 -11.47 -4.92
N ILE A 8 13.68 -11.97 -5.01
CA ILE A 8 13.20 -12.72 -6.17
C ILE A 8 12.24 -11.82 -6.94
N ASN A 9 12.62 -11.45 -8.16
CA ASN A 9 11.84 -10.66 -9.09
C ASN A 9 11.33 -11.53 -10.26
N SER A 10 10.56 -10.94 -11.16
CA SER A 10 10.04 -11.64 -12.35
C SER A 10 11.13 -12.18 -13.28
N ASP A 11 12.34 -11.64 -13.22
CA ASP A 11 13.53 -12.03 -13.98
C ASP A 11 14.47 -12.98 -13.21
N GLY A 12 14.14 -13.33 -11.96
CA GLY A 12 14.90 -14.26 -11.13
C GLY A 12 15.47 -13.64 -9.85
N SER A 13 16.52 -14.24 -9.30
CA SER A 13 17.21 -13.73 -8.13
C SER A 13 18.04 -12.49 -8.46
N ALA A 14 17.86 -11.42 -7.69
CA ALA A 14 18.62 -10.18 -7.84
C ALA A 14 19.21 -9.74 -6.49
N ASP A 15 20.31 -9.01 -6.55
CA ASP A 15 20.89 -8.36 -5.39
C ASP A 15 19.93 -7.30 -4.83
N PHE A 16 19.90 -7.18 -3.50
CA PHE A 16 19.04 -6.22 -2.83
C PHE A 16 19.57 -4.79 -3.02
N ILE A 17 18.78 -3.92 -3.66
CA ILE A 17 19.09 -2.49 -3.75
C ILE A 17 18.65 -1.79 -2.46
N ALA A 18 19.59 -1.51 -1.57
CA ALA A 18 19.32 -1.01 -0.22
C ALA A 18 18.49 0.29 -0.12
N LYS A 19 18.42 1.10 -1.19
CA LYS A 19 17.65 2.35 -1.24
C LYS A 19 16.29 2.22 -1.93
N SER A 20 15.93 1.04 -2.43
CA SER A 20 14.61 0.78 -2.99
C SER A 20 13.57 0.67 -1.87
N PRO A 21 12.31 1.06 -2.11
CA PRO A 21 11.23 0.76 -1.19
C PRO A 21 11.15 -0.74 -0.93
N VAL A 22 10.89 -1.12 0.33
CA VAL A 22 10.60 -2.52 0.65
C VAL A 22 9.29 -2.94 -0.03
N ASN A 23 9.27 -4.19 -0.48
CA ASN A 23 8.16 -4.78 -1.20
C ASN A 23 7.84 -6.17 -0.64
N GLY A 24 6.60 -6.65 -0.83
CA GLY A 24 6.17 -7.98 -0.38
C GLY A 24 5.86 -8.08 1.11
N VAL A 25 5.62 -6.95 1.79
CA VAL A 25 5.32 -6.96 3.24
C VAL A 25 3.82 -6.91 3.50
N THR A 26 3.38 -7.69 4.49
CA THR A 26 2.01 -7.67 4.99
C THR A 26 1.69 -6.39 5.75
N ARG A 27 0.40 -6.09 5.94
CA ARG A 27 -0.03 -4.95 6.77
C ARG A 27 0.34 -5.14 8.25
N PHE A 28 0.46 -6.39 8.70
CA PHE A 28 0.94 -6.70 10.05
C PHE A 28 2.41 -6.32 10.23
N GLU A 29 3.28 -6.73 9.29
CA GLU A 29 4.69 -6.35 9.28
C GLU A 29 4.87 -4.84 9.13
N ALA A 30 4.07 -4.21 8.26
CA ALA A 30 4.04 -2.76 8.10
C ALA A 30 3.75 -2.03 9.42
N GLY A 31 2.72 -2.47 10.14
CA GLY A 31 2.36 -1.93 11.45
C GLY A 31 3.42 -2.18 12.52
N ALA A 32 4.02 -3.37 12.53
CA ALA A 32 5.09 -3.72 13.46
C ALA A 32 6.33 -2.85 13.24
N PHE A 33 6.75 -2.66 11.99
CA PHE A 33 7.87 -1.80 11.63
C PHE A 33 7.60 -0.34 11.99
N ALA A 34 6.40 0.18 11.68
CA ALA A 34 6.01 1.53 12.05
C ALA A 34 6.08 1.75 13.56
N SER A 35 5.61 0.78 14.36
CA SER A 35 5.65 0.85 15.81
C SER A 35 7.09 0.83 16.35
N TRP A 36 7.93 -0.06 15.81
CA TRP A 36 9.37 -0.11 16.14
C TRP A 36 10.07 1.22 15.83
N ALA A 37 9.73 1.84 14.70
CA ALA A 37 10.25 3.15 14.28
C ALA A 37 9.65 4.35 15.05
N LYS A 38 8.84 4.11 16.09
CA LYS A 38 8.11 5.13 16.86
C LYS A 38 7.29 6.04 15.92
N ALA A 39 6.59 5.42 14.99
CA ALA A 39 5.74 6.04 13.98
C ALA A 39 4.42 5.27 13.88
N ARG A 40 3.63 5.57 12.85
CA ARG A 40 2.41 4.85 12.51
C ARG A 40 2.25 4.75 10.99
N LEU A 41 1.32 3.92 10.55
CA LEU A 41 0.83 3.99 9.17
C LEU A 41 -0.05 5.24 9.01
N PRO A 42 -0.03 5.92 7.85
CA PRO A 42 -0.94 7.02 7.56
C PRO A 42 -2.38 6.53 7.46
N HIS A 43 -3.33 7.38 7.82
CA HIS A 43 -4.70 7.23 7.34
C HIS A 43 -4.73 7.53 5.84
N GLU A 44 -5.63 6.90 5.08
CA GLU A 44 -5.70 7.10 3.62
C GLU A 44 -5.94 8.56 3.20
N PHE A 45 -6.58 9.34 4.07
CA PHE A 45 -6.84 10.78 3.89
C PHE A 45 -5.56 11.61 4.03
N GLU A 46 -4.71 11.29 5.01
CA GLU A 46 -3.42 11.95 5.18
C GLU A 46 -2.53 11.65 3.98
N TRP A 47 -2.54 10.39 3.53
CA TRP A 47 -1.83 9.97 2.32
C TRP A 47 -2.32 10.73 1.09
N GLU A 48 -3.64 10.82 0.87
CA GLU A 48 -4.20 11.51 -0.30
C GLU A 48 -3.85 13.00 -0.30
N ALA A 49 -3.96 13.66 0.85
CA ALA A 49 -3.61 15.08 0.99
C ALA A 49 -2.15 15.33 0.65
N ALA A 50 -1.23 14.51 1.19
CA ALA A 50 0.19 14.61 0.91
C ALA A 50 0.53 14.31 -0.57
N ALA A 51 -0.16 13.33 -1.18
CA ALA A 51 0.00 13.01 -2.60
C ALA A 51 -0.41 14.18 -3.49
N ARG A 52 -1.58 14.80 -3.22
CA ARG A 52 -2.08 15.96 -3.96
C ARG A 52 -1.20 17.20 -3.80
N ALA A 53 -0.53 17.32 -2.66
CA ALA A 53 0.43 18.39 -2.39
C ALA A 53 1.83 18.13 -3.00
N GLY A 54 2.06 16.97 -3.64
CA GLY A 54 3.36 16.63 -4.23
C GLY A 54 4.45 16.35 -3.18
N LEU A 55 4.07 15.94 -1.97
CA LEU A 55 4.98 15.74 -0.83
C LEU A 55 5.51 14.30 -0.71
N LEU A 56 5.09 13.40 -1.60
CA LEU A 56 5.42 11.99 -1.51
C LEU A 56 6.50 11.60 -2.52
N ASP A 57 7.74 11.52 -2.06
CA ASP A 57 8.83 10.92 -2.83
C ASP A 57 8.56 9.44 -3.08
N LYS A 58 8.88 8.97 -4.29
CA LYS A 58 8.76 7.56 -4.71
C LYS A 58 7.35 6.96 -4.63
N ALA A 59 6.31 7.78 -4.53
CA ALA A 59 4.93 7.30 -4.65
C ALA A 59 4.74 6.60 -6.02
N GLY A 60 4.13 5.42 -6.02
CA GLY A 60 3.90 4.64 -7.24
C GLY A 60 4.98 3.60 -7.57
N GLU A 61 6.03 3.46 -6.73
CA GLU A 61 6.98 2.34 -6.80
C GLU A 61 6.40 1.06 -6.17
N VAL A 62 5.74 1.19 -5.01
CA VAL A 62 5.02 0.10 -4.31
C VAL A 62 3.67 0.61 -3.81
N TRP A 63 2.69 -0.29 -3.70
CA TRP A 63 1.45 0.03 -3.00
C TRP A 63 1.73 0.30 -1.53
N GLU A 64 1.15 1.33 -0.94
CA GLU A 64 1.47 1.72 0.43
C GLU A 64 0.31 1.43 1.37
N TRP A 65 0.52 0.56 2.38
CA TRP A 65 -0.48 0.21 3.39
C TRP A 65 -0.92 1.43 4.21
N CYS A 66 -2.24 1.61 4.33
CA CYS A 66 -2.85 2.60 5.22
C CYS A 66 -3.33 1.96 6.54
N ALA A 67 -3.52 2.79 7.57
CA ALA A 67 -3.95 2.35 8.89
C ALA A 67 -5.39 1.82 8.92
N ASN A 68 -6.27 2.34 8.06
CA ASN A 68 -7.71 2.13 8.10
C ASN A 68 -8.21 1.05 7.13
N THR A 69 -9.38 0.50 7.46
CA THR A 69 -10.09 -0.46 6.60
C THR A 69 -10.70 0.23 5.38
N PHE A 70 -10.89 -0.53 4.30
CA PHE A 70 -11.64 -0.10 3.14
C PHE A 70 -13.12 0.04 3.51
N HIS A 71 -13.68 1.21 3.21
CA HIS A 71 -15.03 1.58 3.64
C HIS A 71 -15.66 2.55 2.62
N PRO A 72 -17.01 2.61 2.53
CA PRO A 72 -17.65 3.57 1.64
C PRO A 72 -17.46 4.98 2.19
N TYR A 73 -17.16 5.93 1.29
CA TYR A 73 -17.23 7.34 1.65
C TYR A 73 -18.69 7.80 1.76
N PRO A 74 -18.97 8.88 2.50
CA PRO A 74 -20.32 9.46 2.54
C PRO A 74 -20.86 9.74 1.14
N GLY A 75 -22.08 9.28 0.87
CA GLY A 75 -22.72 9.41 -0.44
C GLY A 75 -22.28 8.40 -1.49
N PHE A 76 -21.47 7.38 -1.14
CA PHE A 76 -21.12 6.31 -2.07
C PHE A 76 -22.37 5.61 -2.62
N GLY A 77 -22.49 5.59 -3.94
CA GLY A 77 -23.44 4.79 -4.69
C GLY A 77 -22.70 3.87 -5.65
N ALA A 78 -22.91 2.57 -5.53
CA ALA A 78 -22.29 1.59 -6.41
C ALA A 78 -22.87 1.69 -7.85
N TYR A 79 -22.01 1.96 -8.84
CA TYR A 79 -22.40 1.95 -10.26
C TYR A 79 -21.18 1.81 -11.18
N PRO A 80 -21.29 1.13 -12.33
CA PRO A 80 -22.34 0.18 -12.68
C PRO A 80 -22.13 -1.18 -12.01
N TYR A 81 -20.93 -1.44 -11.48
CA TYR A 81 -20.51 -2.75 -10.99
C TYR A 81 -20.40 -2.74 -9.46
N ARG A 82 -21.43 -3.27 -8.79
CA ARG A 82 -21.55 -3.23 -7.33
C ARG A 82 -20.51 -4.08 -6.62
N GLU A 83 -20.21 -5.25 -7.17
CA GLU A 83 -19.34 -6.24 -6.58
C GLU A 83 -17.86 -5.81 -6.62
N TYR A 84 -17.54 -4.75 -7.38
CA TYR A 84 -16.20 -4.18 -7.40
C TYR A 84 -15.75 -3.65 -6.03
N SER A 85 -16.64 -3.12 -5.20
CA SER A 85 -16.24 -2.53 -3.90
C SER A 85 -17.09 -2.98 -2.73
N VAL A 86 -18.40 -3.15 -2.93
CA VAL A 86 -19.35 -3.39 -1.83
C VAL A 86 -19.00 -4.62 -0.97
N PRO A 87 -18.60 -5.78 -1.55
CA PRO A 87 -18.25 -6.95 -0.76
C PRO A 87 -17.05 -6.74 0.18
N TRP A 88 -16.21 -5.75 -0.12
CA TRP A 88 -14.93 -5.52 0.55
C TRP A 88 -15.01 -4.42 1.61
N PHE A 89 -16.18 -3.82 1.81
CA PHE A 89 -16.49 -2.94 2.95
C PHE A 89 -16.82 -3.76 4.20
N ASP A 90 -15.99 -4.75 4.51
CA ASP A 90 -16.27 -5.80 5.50
C ASP A 90 -15.47 -5.64 6.81
N HIS A 91 -14.79 -4.51 6.99
CA HIS A 91 -13.87 -4.24 8.10
C HIS A 91 -12.69 -5.20 8.23
N ARG A 92 -12.41 -6.02 7.21
CA ARG A 92 -11.26 -6.93 7.17
C ARG A 92 -10.24 -6.53 6.10
N HIS A 93 -10.69 -5.87 5.04
CA HIS A 93 -9.81 -5.35 3.99
C HIS A 93 -9.27 -3.97 4.38
N PHE A 94 -7.97 -3.76 4.20
CA PHE A 94 -7.26 -2.51 4.48
C PHE A 94 -6.91 -1.79 3.20
N VAL A 95 -6.88 -0.46 3.26
CA VAL A 95 -6.59 0.37 2.09
C VAL A 95 -5.09 0.35 1.77
N LEU A 96 -4.77 0.31 0.48
CA LEU A 96 -3.46 0.67 -0.06
C LEU A 96 -3.58 1.79 -1.09
N ARG A 97 -2.52 2.59 -1.21
CA ARG A 97 -2.47 3.80 -2.05
C ARG A 97 -1.23 3.85 -2.94
N GLY A 98 -1.23 4.74 -3.93
CA GLY A 98 -0.06 5.06 -4.75
C GLY A 98 0.10 4.27 -6.05
N GLY A 99 -0.28 2.99 -6.07
CA GLY A 99 0.11 2.09 -7.16
C GLY A 99 1.52 1.53 -6.97
N CYS A 100 1.92 0.59 -7.81
CA CYS A 100 3.27 0.06 -7.86
C CYS A 100 3.87 0.15 -9.27
N THR A 101 5.13 -0.24 -9.44
CA THR A 101 5.81 -0.31 -10.76
C THR A 101 5.05 -1.13 -11.80
N HIS A 102 4.21 -2.08 -11.38
CA HIS A 102 3.40 -2.94 -12.24
C HIS A 102 1.96 -2.45 -12.44
N SER A 103 1.58 -1.31 -11.85
CA SER A 103 0.27 -0.70 -12.05
C SER A 103 0.27 0.17 -13.30
N GLU A 104 -0.80 0.09 -14.10
CA GLU A 104 -1.01 0.99 -15.24
C GLU A 104 -1.25 2.44 -14.78
N VAL A 105 -0.90 3.40 -15.65
CA VAL A 105 -0.96 4.84 -15.36
C VAL A 105 -2.36 5.32 -14.98
N GLU A 106 -3.40 4.72 -15.55
CA GLU A 106 -4.81 5.04 -15.28
C GLU A 106 -5.24 4.71 -13.85
N ILE A 107 -4.54 3.77 -13.21
CA ILE A 107 -4.77 3.36 -11.82
C ILE A 107 -3.98 4.23 -10.84
N LYS A 108 -2.84 4.82 -11.27
CA LYS A 108 -1.96 5.67 -10.44
C LYS A 108 -2.53 7.08 -10.21
N ARG A 109 -3.74 7.15 -9.66
CA ARG A 109 -4.39 8.40 -9.25
C ARG A 109 -4.29 8.57 -7.74
N PRO A 110 -4.06 9.80 -7.22
CA PRO A 110 -4.07 10.04 -5.78
C PRO A 110 -5.34 9.52 -5.09
N ALA A 111 -6.49 9.55 -5.77
CA ALA A 111 -7.77 9.07 -5.24
C ALA A 111 -8.02 7.56 -5.39
N PHE A 112 -7.18 6.79 -6.10
CA PHE A 112 -7.40 5.35 -6.30
C PHE A 112 -7.14 4.53 -5.03
N ARG A 113 -8.13 3.75 -4.58
CA ARG A 113 -8.07 2.96 -3.34
C ARG A 113 -7.99 1.49 -3.71
N ASN A 114 -6.83 0.87 -3.48
CA ASN A 114 -6.71 -0.58 -3.52
C ASN A 114 -7.08 -1.15 -2.13
N TYR A 115 -7.43 -2.43 -2.05
CA TYR A 115 -7.86 -3.06 -0.80
C TYR A 115 -7.50 -4.54 -0.74
N TYR A 116 -6.94 -4.99 0.38
CA TYR A 116 -6.58 -6.40 0.61
C TYR A 116 -6.63 -6.78 2.08
N LEU A 117 -6.66 -8.08 2.37
CA LEU A 117 -6.50 -8.60 3.73
C LEU A 117 -5.13 -8.25 4.30
N ALA A 118 -5.06 -8.15 5.63
CA ALA A 118 -3.86 -7.69 6.32
C ALA A 118 -2.65 -8.64 6.17
N ASP A 119 -2.88 -9.91 5.84
CA ASP A 119 -1.89 -10.97 5.65
C ASP A 119 -1.46 -11.16 4.19
N ALA A 120 -1.89 -10.30 3.27
CA ALA A 120 -1.60 -10.40 1.84
C ALA A 120 -0.13 -10.04 1.49
N GLY A 121 0.80 -10.95 1.80
CA GLY A 121 2.25 -10.81 1.53
C GLY A 121 2.65 -11.07 0.06
N TYR A 122 1.71 -11.49 -0.78
CA TYR A 122 1.94 -11.74 -2.21
C TYR A 122 1.83 -10.46 -3.08
N LEU A 123 1.51 -9.31 -2.47
CA LEU A 123 1.31 -8.06 -3.18
C LEU A 123 2.62 -7.32 -3.40
N PHE A 124 2.62 -6.45 -4.43
CA PHE A 124 3.63 -5.43 -4.60
C PHE A 124 3.44 -4.27 -3.60
N ALA A 125 3.42 -4.58 -2.30
CA ALA A 125 3.07 -3.68 -1.21
C ALA A 125 4.25 -3.42 -0.26
N GLY A 126 4.39 -2.15 0.10
CA GLY A 126 5.40 -1.62 1.01
C GLY A 126 4.79 -0.70 2.07
N ILE A 127 5.63 0.16 2.63
CA ILE A 127 5.30 0.94 3.83
C ILE A 127 5.70 2.39 3.63
N ARG A 128 4.82 3.32 4.03
CA ARG A 128 5.17 4.71 4.31
C ARG A 128 4.79 5.03 5.75
N LEU A 129 5.66 5.75 6.45
CA LEU A 129 5.45 6.16 7.84
C LEU A 129 4.83 7.55 7.91
N ALA A 130 3.99 7.75 8.92
CA ALA A 130 3.45 9.05 9.33
C ALA A 130 3.74 9.29 10.82
N LYS A 131 3.78 10.56 11.21
CA LYS A 131 3.94 11.03 12.59
C LYS A 131 2.99 12.19 12.82
#